data_AF-A0A821X2Q1-F1
#
_entry.id   AF-A0A821X2Q1-F1
#
_cell.length_a   1.000
_cell.length_b   1.000
_cell.length_c   1.000
_cell.angle_alpha   90.00
_cell.angle_beta   90.00
_cell.angle_gamma   90.00
#
_symmetry.space_group_name_H-M   'P 1'
#
loop_
_entity.id
_entity.type
_entity.pdbx_description
1 polymer ?
#
loop_
_entity_poly.entity_id
_entity_poly.type
_entity_poly.pdbx_seq_one_letter_code
_entity_poly.pdbx_strand_id
1 'polypeptide(L)' 'YLIACIKSTVYVFEIQWGDLVASFDSHFGRILVVKCLSAGSTGNNYVITTGIDKTTKVWDLQNAKEKSISIAQL' A
#
# COMPACT_ATOMS: atom_id res chain seq x y z
N TYR A 1 -8.70 2.42 -4.47
CA TYR A 1 -7.35 2.91 -4.14
C TYR A 1 -6.52 2.97 -5.41
N LEU A 2 -5.66 3.98 -5.53
CA LEU A 2 -4.58 4.06 -6.50
C LEU A 2 -3.28 3.63 -5.81
N ILE A 3 -2.47 2.80 -6.48
CA ILE A 3 -1.18 2.36 -5.97
C ILE A 3 -0.08 2.98 -6.82
N ALA A 4 0.86 3.66 -6.16
CA ALA A 4 2.07 4.20 -6.79
C ALA A 4 3.32 3.63 -6.11
N CYS A 5 4.43 3.57 -6.83
CA CYS A 5 5.68 3.02 -6.31
C CYS A 5 6.85 3.93 -6.70
N ILE A 6 7.67 4.29 -5.72
CA ILE A 6 8.89 5.07 -5.94
C ILE A 6 10.03 4.39 -5.18
N LYS A 7 11.10 4.00 -5.91
CA LYS A 7 12.24 3.25 -5.37
C LYS A 7 11.78 1.97 -4.63
N SER A 8 11.88 1.92 -3.31
CA SER A 8 11.50 0.81 -2.45
C SER A 8 10.11 0.97 -1.82
N THR A 9 9.50 2.14 -1.98
CA THR A 9 8.30 2.53 -1.23
C THR A 9 7.05 2.38 -2.08
N VAL A 10 6.00 1.84 -1.47
CA VAL A 10 4.65 1.76 -2.03
C VAL A 10 3.80 2.83 -1.37
N TYR A 11 3.02 3.55 -2.17
CA TYR A 11 2.07 4.56 -1.73
C TYR A 11 0.66 4.13 -2.10
N VAL A 12 -0.28 4.34 -1.18
CA VAL A 12 -1.69 4.02 -1.36
C VAL A 12 -2.50 5.30 -1.25
N PHE A 13 -3.25 5.62 -2.30
CA PHE A 13 -4.12 6.79 -2.35
C PHE A 13 -5.58 6.38 -2.40
N GLU A 14 -6.42 7.10 -1.67
CA GLU A 14 -7.87 7.10 -1.85
C GLU A 14 -8.19 7.94 -3.12
N ILE A 15 -9.11 7.47 -3.97
CA ILE A 15 -9.32 8.07 -5.31
C ILE A 15 -10.31 9.23 -5.26
N GLN A 16 -11.31 9.17 -4.39
CA GLN A 16 -12.36 10.18 -4.29
C GLN A 16 -11.78 11.57 -3.98
N TRP A 17 -10.82 11.65 -3.07
CA TRP A 17 -10.21 12.91 -2.63
C TRP A 17 -8.72 13.03 -2.97
N GLY A 18 -8.08 11.94 -3.37
CA GLY A 18 -6.64 11.91 -3.66
C GLY A 18 -5.76 11.84 -2.42
N ASP A 19 -6.34 11.55 -1.25
CA ASP A 19 -5.61 11.50 0.01
C ASP A 19 -4.64 10.31 0.07
N LEU A 20 -3.43 10.56 0.54
CA LEU A 20 -2.49 9.50 0.89
C LEU A 20 -2.98 8.80 2.17
N VAL A 21 -3.35 7.52 2.05
CA VAL A 21 -3.89 6.75 3.18
C VAL A 21 -2.86 5.85 3.86
N ALA A 22 -1.79 5.48 3.13
CA ALA A 22 -0.72 4.66 3.67
C ALA A 22 0.54 4.74 2.81
N SER A 23 1.70 4.49 3.43
CA SER A 23 2.96 4.24 2.74
C SER A 23 3.73 3.11 3.43
N PHE A 24 4.37 2.26 2.63
CA PHE A 24 5.17 1.14 3.12
C PHE A 24 6.55 1.16 2.52
N ASP A 25 7.59 1.04 3.34
CA ASP A 25 8.90 0.66 2.83
C ASP A 25 8.91 -0.85 2.56
N SER A 26 8.84 -1.20 1.29
CA SER A 26 8.51 -2.55 0.89
C SER A 26 9.75 -3.43 0.79
N HIS A 27 10.77 -2.95 0.09
CA HIS A 27 11.93 -3.76 -0.30
C HIS A 27 13.24 -3.08 0.03
N PHE A 28 14.30 -3.86 0.25
CA PHE A 28 15.65 -3.30 0.31
C PHE A 28 16.16 -3.04 -1.11
N GLY A 29 15.75 -1.90 -1.68
CA GLY A 29 16.08 -1.49 -3.04
C GLY A 29 14.86 -1.38 -3.96
N ARG A 30 15.09 -1.35 -5.27
CA ARG A 30 14.05 -1.02 -6.26
C ARG A 30 12.97 -2.10 -6.34
N ILE A 31 11.71 -1.67 -6.29
CA ILE A 31 10.55 -2.48 -6.67
C ILE A 31 10.58 -2.68 -8.19
N LEU A 32 10.51 -3.94 -8.62
CA LEU A 32 10.54 -4.35 -10.02
C LEU A 32 9.13 -4.59 -10.57
N VAL A 33 8.23 -5.13 -9.73
CA VAL A 33 6.84 -5.41 -10.11
C VAL A 33 5.92 -5.00 -8.98
N VAL A 34 4.76 -4.45 -9.36
CA VAL A 34 3.61 -4.24 -8.48
C VAL A 34 2.36 -4.81 -9.15
N LYS A 35 1.55 -5.56 -8.41
CA LYS A 35 0.27 -6.11 -8.85
C LYS A 35 -0.79 -5.91 -7.79
N CYS A 36 -1.93 -5.36 -8.20
CA CYS A 36 -3.11 -5.24 -7.34
C CYS A 36 -4.02 -6.45 -7.60
N LEU A 37 -4.50 -7.07 -6.53
CA LEU A 37 -5.41 -8.20 -6.58
C LEU A 37 -6.64 -7.87 -5.74
N SER A 38 -7.81 -7.89 -6.36
CA SER A 38 -9.07 -7.93 -5.62
C SER A 38 -9.48 -9.39 -5.51
N ALA A 39 -9.52 -9.92 -4.28
CA ALA A 39 -9.89 -11.30 -4.02
C ALA A 39 -11.23 -11.38 -3.26
N GLY A 40 -12.10 -12.27 -3.72
CA GLY A 40 -13.37 -12.60 -3.07
C GLY A 40 -14.52 -11.62 -3.30
N SER A 41 -15.71 -12.02 -2.87
CA SER A 41 -16.94 -11.21 -2.93
C SER A 41 -16.94 -10.04 -1.93
N THR A 42 -16.04 -10.06 -0.94
CA THR A 42 -15.91 -9.07 0.13
C THR A 42 -14.99 -7.90 -0.21
N GLY A 43 -14.35 -7.90 -1.40
CA GLY A 43 -13.52 -6.79 -1.85
C GLY A 43 -12.19 -6.63 -1.10
N ASN A 44 -11.59 -7.74 -0.65
CA ASN A 44 -10.25 -7.71 -0.05
C ASN A 44 -9.24 -7.29 -1.12
N ASN A 45 -8.56 -6.18 -0.87
CA ASN A 45 -7.58 -5.60 -1.79
C ASN A 45 -6.18 -5.96 -1.31
N TYR A 46 -5.48 -6.79 -2.06
CA TYR A 46 -4.09 -7.13 -1.82
C TYR A 46 -3.18 -6.45 -2.83
N VAL A 47 -1.96 -6.15 -2.41
CA VAL A 47 -0.87 -5.71 -3.29
C VAL A 47 0.26 -6.71 -3.19
N ILE A 48 0.75 -7.17 -4.33
CA ILE A 48 1.96 -7.98 -4.43
C ILE A 48 3.07 -7.12 -5.01
N THR A 49 4.22 -7.12 -4.35
CA THR A 49 5.44 -6.47 -4.83
C THR A 49 6.58 -7.46 -4.94
N THR A 50 7.46 -7.26 -5.93
CA THR A 50 8.75 -7.96 -6.02
C THR A 50 9.87 -6.95 -6.14
N GLY A 51 11.03 -7.25 -5.55
CA GLY A 51 12.16 -6.32 -5.47
C GLY A 51 13.50 -6.93 -5.87
N ILE A 52 14.50 -6.05 -6.05
CA ILE A 52 15.90 -6.46 -6.31
C ILE A 52 16.52 -7.25 -5.16
N ASP A 53 15.96 -7.11 -3.95
CA ASP A 53 16.30 -7.89 -2.76
C ASP A 53 15.93 -9.39 -2.86
N LYS A 54 15.40 -9.81 -4.02
CA LYS A 54 14.99 -11.19 -4.33
C LYS A 54 13.85 -11.69 -3.45
N THR A 55 13.03 -10.76 -2.95
CA THR A 55 11.83 -11.10 -2.17
C THR A 55 10.55 -10.73 -2.92
N THR A 56 9.48 -11.45 -2.57
CA THR A 56 8.11 -11.12 -2.94
C THR A 56 7.34 -10.84 -1.65
N LYS A 57 6.60 -9.74 -1.61
CA LYS A 57 5.81 -9.34 -0.44
C LYS A 57 4.35 -9.19 -0.81
N VAL A 58 3.48 -9.51 0.14
CA VAL A 58 2.03 -9.42 0.00
C VAL A 58 1.51 -8.50 1.09
N TRP A 59 0.74 -7.50 0.69
CA TRP A 59 0.19 -6.46 1.55
C TRP A 59 -1.32 -6.55 1.54
N ASP A 60 -1.95 -6.58 2.71
CA ASP A 60 -3.40 -6.47 2.85
C ASP A 60 -3.80 -5.01 3.07
N LEU A 61 -4.53 -4.44 2.09
CA LEU A 61 -4.96 -3.04 2.15
C LEU A 61 -6.16 -2.78 3.05
N GLN A 62 -6.86 -3.81 3.58
CA GLN A 62 -7.89 -3.57 4.60
C GLN A 62 -7.27 -3.10 5.91
N ASN A 63 -6.12 -3.66 6.27
CA ASN A 63 -5.38 -3.34 7.49
C ASN A 63 -4.35 -2.22 7.30
N ALA A 64 -4.08 -1.83 6.06
CA ALA A 64 -3.18 -0.74 5.68
C ALA A 64 -3.57 0.64 6.20
N LYS A 65 -4.82 0.85 6.64
CA LYS A 65 -5.26 2.18 7.10
C LYS A 65 -4.52 2.55 8.38
N GLU A 66 -3.66 3.55 8.27
CA GLU A 66 -3.13 4.24 9.44
C GLU A 66 -4.31 4.90 10.19
N LYS A 67 -4.50 4.55 11.46
CA LYS A 67 -5.45 5.26 12.32
C LYS A 67 -4.76 6.50 12.88
N SER A 68 -4.81 7.60 12.13
CA SER A 68 -4.45 8.90 12.70
C SER A 68 -5.57 9.35 13.64
N ILE A 69 -5.27 9.42 14.94
CA ILE A 69 -6.17 10.00 15.94
C ILE A 69 -5.66 11.42 16.20
N SER A 70 -6.36 12.41 15.66
CA SER A 70 -6.12 13.80 16.04
C SER A 70 -6.71 14.03 17.43
N ILE A 71 -5.86 14.29 18.42
CA ILE A 71 -6.28 14.88 19.69
C ILE A 71 -6.56 16.37 19.43
N ALA A 72 -7.77 16.66 18.98
CA ALA A 72 -8.27 18.02 18.91
C ALA A 72 -8.77 18.45 20.30
N GLN A 73 -8.18 19.55 20.80
CA GLN A 73 -8.53 20.34 21.98
C GLN A 73 -8.39 19.69 23.37
N LEU A 74 -7.31 20.10 24.05
CA LEU A 74 -7.39 20.52 25.46
C LEU A 74 -7.85 21.98 25.51
#